data_AF-A0A536UCH3-F1
#
_entry.id   AF-A0A536UCH3-F1
#
_cell.length_a   1.000
_cell.length_b   1.000
_cell.length_c   1.000
_cell.angle_alpha   90.00
_cell.angle_beta   90.00
_cell.angle_gamma   90.00
#
_symmetry.space_group_name_H-M   'P 1'
#
loop_
_entity.id
_entity.type
_entity.pdbx_description
1 polymer ?
#
loop_
_entity_poly.entity_id
_entity_poly.type
_entity_poly.pdbx_seq_one_letter_code
_entity_poly.pdbx_strand_id
1 'polypeptide(L)'
;MPPERKVLNNFGQRKTSGTFVARVPLAVLSRVFSKIFLLACLTIAILPVFADASITTTTTLSGSANAVTGDVALFVNIDACPPAGAPNASGTVQFFEGSTAVGSFTLTNFLPPPPNTNPCGGGPYMYERAQLTLLAVSPGTHTYTAVYSGDTVYAPSTSARSTVNVTALPPVPPGQSYSGPTATQTGTATLQLSGGGPLCGFTRAAFFPAVGDPQSPPPASQPPGVTFPHGLFGFVTSGCTPGATQSFTLTLPVRTQAITEYWKYGPTPESPTPHWYRIPITVNGSVVTFSIVDGGLGDDDLTANGTIVDAGGPVALIAEPIPALSDWMLKTMALLMTGIGLQALARRHSTPRYRLERRA
;
A
#
# COMPACT_ATOMS: atom_id res chain seq x y z
N MET A 1 66.27 40.96 48.93
CA MET A 1 66.88 42.24 49.34
C MET A 1 65.82 43.33 49.23
N PRO A 2 65.42 43.96 50.34
CA PRO A 2 64.46 45.08 50.42
C PRO A 2 65.19 46.42 50.11
N PRO A 3 64.61 47.65 50.15
CA PRO A 3 63.43 48.13 50.92
C PRO A 3 62.36 48.87 50.07
N GLU A 4 61.07 48.90 50.42
CA GLU A 4 60.38 49.41 51.63
C GLU A 4 60.35 50.95 51.73
N ARG A 5 59.15 51.55 51.56
CA ARG A 5 58.59 52.56 52.49
C ARG A 5 57.13 52.92 52.18
N LYS A 6 56.24 52.58 53.12
CA LYS A 6 54.97 53.29 53.38
C LYS A 6 55.28 54.61 54.08
N VAL A 7 54.52 55.69 53.81
CA VAL A 7 54.07 56.67 54.83
C VAL A 7 52.77 57.34 54.37
N LEU A 8 51.72 57.24 55.18
CA LEU A 8 50.53 58.10 55.20
C LEU A 8 50.84 59.45 55.86
N ASN A 9 50.14 60.51 55.46
CA ASN A 9 49.54 61.58 56.30
C ASN A 9 49.61 62.93 55.59
N ASN A 10 48.78 63.94 55.84
CA ASN A 10 47.43 64.17 56.38
C ASN A 10 47.31 65.72 56.40
N PHE A 11 46.08 66.24 56.45
CA PHE A 11 45.74 67.60 56.94
C PHE A 11 46.04 68.89 56.13
N GLY A 12 44.99 69.73 56.03
CA GLY A 12 45.07 71.21 56.18
C GLY A 12 44.74 72.06 54.94
N GLN A 13 43.48 72.41 54.66
CA GLN A 13 42.81 73.68 55.04
C GLN A 13 43.37 74.99 54.42
N ARG A 14 42.67 75.54 53.41
CA ARG A 14 41.95 76.86 53.38
C ARG A 14 41.93 77.56 52.00
N LYS A 15 40.69 77.95 51.60
CA LYS A 15 40.18 79.19 50.94
C LYS A 15 41.03 79.84 49.82
N THR A 16 40.49 80.19 48.65
CA THR A 16 39.41 81.18 48.46
C THR A 16 38.72 81.10 47.08
N SER A 17 37.40 81.29 47.11
CA SER A 17 36.53 82.05 46.19
C SER A 17 36.62 81.89 44.67
N GLY A 18 35.49 81.46 44.09
CA GLY A 18 35.19 81.61 42.67
C GLY A 18 33.83 81.03 42.30
N THR A 19 32.77 81.40 43.01
CA THR A 19 31.40 81.00 42.68
C THR A 19 30.94 81.74 41.42
N PHE A 20 30.97 81.09 40.25
CA PHE A 20 30.19 81.53 39.10
C PHE A 20 28.94 80.65 39.01
N VAL A 21 27.85 81.17 39.56
CA VAL A 21 26.52 80.58 39.40
C VAL A 21 26.03 80.93 37.99
N ALA A 22 26.28 80.04 37.03
CA ALA A 22 25.51 80.01 35.80
C ALA A 22 24.39 78.97 35.96
N ARG A 23 23.19 79.45 36.31
CA ARG A 23 21.96 78.65 36.25
C ARG A 23 21.70 78.28 34.79
N VAL A 24 22.00 77.04 34.41
CA VAL A 24 21.47 76.45 33.18
C VAL A 24 20.14 75.77 33.54
N PRO A 25 19.02 76.09 32.85
CA PRO A 25 17.72 75.54 33.19
C PRO A 25 17.71 74.02 32.96
N LEU A 26 17.07 73.31 33.89
CA LEU A 26 16.91 71.85 33.95
C LEU A 26 16.02 71.26 32.83
N ALA A 27 15.95 71.89 31.67
CA ALA A 27 15.09 71.54 30.54
C ALA A 27 15.84 71.06 29.29
N VAL A 28 17.19 71.02 29.32
CA VAL A 28 18.01 70.65 28.14
C VAL A 28 18.73 69.30 28.29
N LEU A 29 18.82 68.73 29.51
CA LEU A 29 19.37 67.38 29.71
C LEU A 29 18.36 66.24 29.39
N SER A 30 17.08 66.57 29.23
CA SER A 30 16.01 65.58 28.96
C SER A 30 15.92 65.16 27.48
N ARG A 31 16.44 65.95 26.54
CA ARG A 31 16.27 65.68 25.09
C ARG A 31 17.39 64.87 24.45
N VAL A 32 18.53 64.68 25.12
CA VAL A 32 19.65 63.88 24.59
C VAL A 32 19.56 62.42 25.06
N PHE A 33 19.12 62.16 26.30
CA PHE A 33 18.88 60.80 26.77
C PHE A 33 17.61 60.16 26.19
N SER A 34 16.58 60.96 25.87
CA SER A 34 15.38 60.45 25.20
C SER A 34 15.65 60.01 23.76
N LYS A 35 16.54 60.70 23.02
CA LYS A 35 16.89 60.32 21.64
C LYS A 35 17.85 59.13 21.55
N ILE A 36 18.78 58.98 22.49
CA ILE A 36 19.67 57.79 22.52
C ILE A 36 18.89 56.55 22.97
N PHE A 37 17.92 56.69 23.88
CA PHE A 37 17.06 55.58 24.30
C PHE A 37 16.00 55.22 23.25
N LEU A 38 15.45 56.20 22.49
CA LEU A 38 14.60 55.87 21.33
C LEU A 38 15.38 55.29 20.16
N LEU A 39 16.63 55.67 19.91
CA LEU A 39 17.45 55.08 18.84
C LEU A 39 17.99 53.68 19.22
N ALA A 40 18.19 53.40 20.51
CA ALA A 40 18.53 52.07 21.00
C ALA A 40 17.31 51.15 21.14
N CYS A 41 16.11 51.71 21.34
CA CYS A 41 14.87 50.92 21.39
C CYS A 41 14.20 50.74 20.00
N LEU A 42 14.55 51.56 19.00
CA LEU A 42 14.10 51.40 17.61
C LEU A 42 15.06 50.52 16.76
N THR A 43 16.27 50.23 17.24
CA THR A 43 17.21 49.32 16.55
C THR A 43 17.19 47.89 17.08
N ILE A 44 16.45 47.60 18.16
CA ILE A 44 16.22 46.24 18.68
C ILE A 44 14.91 45.61 18.15
N ALA A 45 14.18 46.30 17.27
CA ALA A 45 12.89 45.82 16.73
C ALA A 45 12.91 45.43 15.24
N ILE A 46 14.10 45.23 14.64
CA ILE A 46 14.22 44.65 13.30
C ILE A 46 15.45 43.73 13.26
N LEU A 47 15.51 42.77 14.19
CA LEU A 47 16.07 41.49 13.75
C LEU A 47 15.09 41.01 12.66
N PRO A 48 15.52 40.67 11.44
CA PRO A 48 14.64 39.89 10.58
C PRO A 48 14.21 38.71 11.45
N VAL A 49 12.90 38.56 11.65
CA VAL A 49 12.38 37.25 12.02
C VAL A 49 12.81 36.39 10.86
N PHE A 50 13.98 35.76 10.97
CA PHE A 50 14.26 34.57 10.22
C PHE A 50 13.16 33.64 10.69
N ALA A 51 12.07 33.57 9.92
CA ALA A 51 11.24 32.39 9.97
C ALA A 51 12.25 31.26 9.78
N ASP A 52 12.49 30.48 10.83
CA ASP A 52 13.27 29.26 10.68
C ASP A 52 12.66 28.57 9.46
N ALA A 53 13.47 28.38 8.43
CA ALA A 53 12.98 27.84 7.18
C ALA A 53 12.46 26.43 7.51
N SER A 54 11.14 26.29 7.54
CA SER A 54 10.49 25.02 7.85
C SER A 54 11.00 23.96 6.89
N ILE A 55 11.27 22.77 7.42
CA ILE A 55 11.81 21.65 6.65
C ILE A 55 10.82 21.32 5.54
N THR A 56 11.30 21.40 4.29
CA THR A 56 10.49 21.09 3.12
C THR A 56 10.00 19.64 3.19
N THR A 57 8.70 19.46 2.99
CA THR A 57 8.07 18.15 2.85
C THR A 57 7.60 17.93 1.42
N THR A 58 7.61 16.66 1.01
CA THR A 58 7.03 16.22 -0.26
C THR A 58 5.87 15.30 0.05
N THR A 59 4.67 15.65 -0.43
CA THR A 59 3.50 14.77 -0.33
C THR A 59 3.25 14.10 -1.67
N THR A 60 3.20 12.77 -1.68
CA THR A 60 2.80 12.01 -2.87
C THR A 60 1.50 11.25 -2.59
N LEU A 61 0.62 11.21 -3.60
CA LEU A 61 -0.68 10.57 -3.52
C LEU A 61 -0.83 9.59 -4.68
N SER A 62 -1.16 8.35 -4.35
CA SER A 62 -1.67 7.38 -5.31
C SER A 62 -3.08 6.97 -4.91
N GLY A 63 -3.89 6.63 -5.92
CA GLY A 63 -5.23 6.15 -5.71
C GLY A 63 -5.51 4.96 -6.63
N SER A 64 -6.33 4.04 -6.15
CA SER A 64 -6.84 2.93 -6.94
C SER A 64 -8.31 2.72 -6.61
N ALA A 65 -9.13 2.56 -7.64
CA ALA A 65 -10.50 2.12 -7.47
C ALA A 65 -10.55 0.59 -7.47
N ASN A 66 -11.25 0.02 -6.51
CA ASN A 66 -11.77 -1.31 -6.65
C ASN A 66 -12.92 -1.25 -7.65
N ALA A 67 -12.69 -1.79 -8.84
CA ALA A 67 -13.65 -1.74 -9.93
C ALA A 67 -14.89 -2.64 -9.70
N VAL A 68 -14.92 -3.43 -8.64
CA VAL A 68 -16.07 -4.24 -8.21
C VAL A 68 -16.93 -3.45 -7.22
N THR A 69 -16.35 -3.03 -6.10
CA THR A 69 -17.05 -2.27 -5.04
C THR A 69 -17.37 -0.85 -5.46
N GLY A 70 -16.55 -0.27 -6.34
CA GLY A 70 -16.49 1.18 -6.58
C GLY A 70 -15.72 1.91 -5.49
N ASP A 71 -15.16 1.23 -4.48
CA ASP A 71 -14.40 1.87 -3.43
C ASP A 71 -13.10 2.44 -3.97
N VAL A 72 -12.66 3.56 -3.42
CA VAL A 72 -11.40 4.18 -3.78
C VAL A 72 -10.47 4.14 -2.58
N ALA A 73 -9.36 3.42 -2.71
CA ALA A 73 -8.26 3.46 -1.76
C ALA A 73 -7.26 4.54 -2.16
N LEU A 74 -7.04 5.51 -1.28
CA LEU A 74 -6.07 6.59 -1.42
C LEU A 74 -4.90 6.33 -0.49
N PHE A 75 -3.69 6.27 -1.04
CA PHE A 75 -2.44 6.10 -0.31
C PHE A 75 -1.64 7.39 -0.40
N VAL A 76 -1.34 7.98 0.74
CA VAL A 76 -0.49 9.16 0.83
C VAL A 76 0.83 8.81 1.49
N ASN A 77 1.90 9.36 0.94
CA ASN A 77 3.21 9.37 1.57
C ASN A 77 3.64 10.81 1.84
N ILE A 78 4.29 11.03 2.97
CA ILE A 78 4.92 12.30 3.34
C ILE A 78 6.39 12.05 3.59
N ASP A 79 7.23 12.72 2.82
CA ASP A 79 8.67 12.57 2.81
C ASP A 79 9.35 13.88 3.24
N ALA A 80 10.36 13.80 4.10
CA ALA A 80 11.22 14.94 4.41
C ALA A 80 12.66 14.51 4.68
N CYS A 81 13.59 15.45 4.48
CA CYS A 81 15.01 15.29 4.78
C CYS A 81 15.43 16.22 5.93
N PRO A 82 15.07 15.89 7.18
CA PRO A 82 15.40 16.72 8.33
C PRO A 82 16.88 16.63 8.74
N PRO A 83 17.41 17.64 9.46
CA PRO A 83 18.69 17.51 10.15
C PRO A 83 18.60 16.49 11.30
N ALA A 84 19.75 15.98 11.74
CA ALA A 84 19.80 15.00 12.82
C ALA A 84 19.24 15.58 14.13
N GLY A 85 18.33 14.84 14.77
CA GLY A 85 17.68 15.25 16.02
C GLY A 85 16.44 16.12 15.85
N ALA A 86 15.96 16.36 14.63
CA ALA A 86 14.65 16.99 14.42
C ALA A 86 13.53 16.14 15.06
N PRO A 87 12.48 16.77 15.63
CA PRO A 87 11.32 16.05 16.11
C PRO A 87 10.58 15.38 14.95
N ASN A 88 9.74 14.40 15.25
CA ASN A 88 8.90 13.77 14.24
C ASN A 88 7.82 14.76 13.72
N ALA A 89 7.44 14.64 12.45
CA ALA A 89 6.42 15.51 11.84
C ALA A 89 5.03 15.27 12.41
N SER A 90 4.33 16.34 12.75
CA SER A 90 2.99 16.32 13.32
C SER A 90 2.00 17.07 12.41
N GLY A 91 0.71 16.97 12.72
CA GLY A 91 -0.34 17.67 11.97
C GLY A 91 -1.31 16.73 11.29
N THR A 92 -1.99 17.24 10.27
CA THR A 92 -3.11 16.54 9.62
C THR A 92 -2.90 16.44 8.12
N VAL A 93 -3.33 15.32 7.55
CA VAL A 93 -3.51 15.16 6.10
C VAL A 93 -4.99 15.21 5.78
N GLN A 94 -5.38 16.15 4.93
CA GLN A 94 -6.74 16.28 4.41
C GLN A 94 -6.77 15.83 2.95
N PHE A 95 -7.66 14.91 2.63
CA PHE A 95 -7.94 14.47 1.26
C PHE A 95 -9.08 15.27 0.67
N PHE A 96 -8.95 15.61 -0.61
CA PHE A 96 -9.93 16.34 -1.38
C PHE A 96 -10.24 15.63 -2.69
N GLU A 97 -11.50 15.74 -3.12
CA GLU A 97 -11.92 15.52 -4.50
C GLU A 97 -12.29 16.88 -5.09
N GLY A 98 -11.49 17.37 -6.04
CA GLY A 98 -11.59 18.77 -6.46
C GLY A 98 -11.38 19.74 -5.29
N SER A 99 -12.43 20.46 -4.87
CA SER A 99 -12.43 21.34 -3.71
C SER A 99 -13.15 20.77 -2.48
N THR A 100 -13.74 19.59 -2.59
CA THR A 100 -14.57 18.98 -1.54
C THR A 100 -13.70 18.09 -0.66
N ALA A 101 -13.74 18.28 0.66
CA ALA A 101 -13.06 17.43 1.62
C ALA A 101 -13.74 16.05 1.70
N VAL A 102 -12.98 14.96 1.49
CA VAL A 102 -13.51 13.59 1.48
C VAL A 102 -13.08 12.76 2.70
N GLY A 103 -12.04 13.19 3.41
CA GLY A 103 -11.60 12.55 4.66
C GLY A 103 -10.26 13.11 5.12
N SER A 104 -9.90 12.85 6.37
CA SER A 104 -8.64 13.31 6.95
C SER A 104 -8.04 12.31 7.94
N PHE A 105 -6.75 12.47 8.18
CA PHE A 105 -6.00 11.69 9.16
C PHE A 105 -5.08 12.61 9.95
N THR A 106 -4.89 12.32 11.24
CA THR A 106 -3.88 12.99 12.06
C THR A 106 -2.65 12.11 12.13
N LEU A 107 -1.46 12.67 11.92
CA LEU A 107 -0.22 11.91 11.98
C LEU A 107 0.01 11.37 13.39
N THR A 108 0.02 10.05 13.53
CA THR A 108 0.22 9.36 14.83
C THR A 108 1.15 8.15 14.74
N ASN A 109 1.54 7.69 13.54
CA ASN A 109 2.17 6.38 13.33
C ASN A 109 3.48 6.49 12.54
N PHE A 110 4.54 6.91 13.22
CA PHE A 110 5.89 6.91 12.66
C PHE A 110 6.38 5.49 12.42
N LEU A 111 6.33 5.06 11.15
CA LEU A 111 6.91 3.80 10.73
C LEU A 111 8.44 3.93 10.66
N PRO A 112 9.21 2.89 11.03
CA PRO A 112 10.66 2.91 10.85
C PRO A 112 11.00 3.08 9.35
N PRO A 113 12.09 3.79 9.01
CA PRO A 113 12.43 4.10 7.63
C PRO A 113 12.65 2.82 6.80
N PRO A 114 12.27 2.80 5.51
CA PRO A 114 12.50 1.65 4.63
C PRO A 114 13.98 1.26 4.57
N PRO A 115 14.34 -0.04 4.47
CA PRO A 115 15.71 -0.52 4.69
C PRO A 115 16.79 -0.01 3.71
N ASN A 116 16.46 0.55 2.55
CA ASN A 116 17.46 0.68 1.47
C ASN A 116 17.26 1.80 0.42
N THR A 117 16.30 2.72 0.57
CA THR A 117 16.13 3.84 -0.36
C THR A 117 16.04 5.16 0.40
N ASN A 118 17.18 5.72 0.79
CA ASN A 118 17.23 7.03 1.45
C ASN A 118 17.37 8.14 0.39
N PRO A 119 16.31 8.92 0.09
CA PRO A 119 16.36 9.99 -0.89
C PRO A 119 17.21 11.19 -0.42
N CYS A 120 17.56 11.25 0.86
CA CYS A 120 18.31 12.34 1.49
C CYS A 120 19.84 12.16 1.40
N GLY A 121 20.34 11.32 0.47
CA GLY A 121 21.77 11.19 0.20
C GLY A 121 22.60 10.67 1.38
N GLY A 122 22.00 9.87 2.26
CA GLY A 122 22.66 9.31 3.46
C GLY A 122 22.44 10.10 4.76
N GLY A 123 21.75 11.25 4.70
CA GLY A 123 21.28 11.99 5.89
C GLY A 123 20.00 11.40 6.51
N PRO A 124 19.51 11.93 7.65
CA PRO A 124 18.25 11.49 8.24
C PRO A 124 17.09 11.66 7.26
N TYR A 125 16.22 10.65 7.19
CA TYR A 125 15.05 10.61 6.31
C TYR A 125 13.83 10.27 7.16
N MET A 126 12.77 11.04 6.98
CA MET A 126 11.49 10.85 7.67
C MET A 126 10.41 10.51 6.64
N TYR A 127 9.58 9.54 7.00
CA TYR A 127 8.61 8.93 6.14
C TYR A 127 7.34 8.53 6.89
N GLU A 128 6.17 9.05 6.47
CA GLU A 128 4.88 8.60 6.97
C GLU A 128 4.01 8.08 5.82
N ARG A 129 3.22 7.02 6.06
CA ARG A 129 2.10 6.61 5.20
C ARG A 129 0.77 6.76 5.92
N ALA A 130 -0.24 7.17 5.18
CA ALA A 130 -1.63 6.99 5.58
C ALA A 130 -2.45 6.44 4.41
N GLN A 131 -3.55 5.78 4.74
CA GLN A 131 -4.51 5.27 3.78
C GLN A 131 -5.91 5.75 4.16
N LEU A 132 -6.68 6.20 3.17
CA LEU A 132 -8.10 6.48 3.27
C LEU A 132 -8.85 5.59 2.28
N THR A 133 -9.89 4.90 2.74
CA THR A 133 -10.79 4.15 1.86
C THR A 133 -12.13 4.88 1.78
N LEU A 134 -12.50 5.28 0.58
CA LEU A 134 -13.82 5.84 0.26
C LEU A 134 -14.71 4.71 -0.25
N LEU A 135 -15.87 4.50 0.38
CA LEU A 135 -16.75 3.38 0.03
C LEU A 135 -17.74 3.77 -1.08
N ALA A 136 -18.03 2.82 -1.97
CA ALA A 136 -19.04 2.88 -3.03
C ALA A 136 -19.01 4.17 -3.86
N VAL A 137 -17.82 4.59 -4.31
CA VAL A 137 -17.69 5.78 -5.17
C VAL A 137 -18.41 5.53 -6.48
N SER A 138 -19.17 6.54 -6.93
CA SER A 138 -19.91 6.44 -8.20
C SER A 138 -18.97 6.14 -9.37
N PRO A 139 -19.41 5.42 -10.41
CA PRO A 139 -18.60 5.26 -11.61
C PRO A 139 -18.26 6.59 -12.27
N GLY A 140 -17.03 6.73 -12.73
CA GLY A 140 -16.54 7.96 -13.34
C GLY A 140 -15.05 8.17 -13.13
N THR A 141 -14.55 9.27 -13.69
CA THR A 141 -13.20 9.74 -13.43
C THR A 141 -13.22 10.69 -12.25
N HIS A 142 -12.56 10.27 -11.17
CA HIS A 142 -12.40 11.05 -9.95
C HIS A 142 -10.97 11.57 -9.86
N THR A 143 -10.79 12.78 -9.33
CA THR A 143 -9.47 13.41 -9.20
C THR A 143 -9.26 13.85 -7.77
N TYR A 144 -8.25 13.26 -7.12
CA TYR A 144 -7.96 13.47 -5.71
C TYR A 144 -6.67 14.25 -5.48
N THR A 145 -6.62 15.01 -4.40
CA THR A 145 -5.40 15.64 -3.87
C THR A 145 -5.32 15.41 -2.36
N ALA A 146 -4.10 15.41 -1.82
CA ALA A 146 -3.83 15.35 -0.40
C ALA A 146 -3.05 16.59 0.03
N VAL A 147 -3.49 17.22 1.12
CA VAL A 147 -2.86 18.42 1.70
C VAL A 147 -2.38 18.08 3.10
N TYR A 148 -1.07 18.15 3.31
CA TYR A 148 -0.45 18.09 4.61
C TYR A 148 -0.38 19.49 5.21
N SER A 149 -0.85 19.65 6.45
CA SER A 149 -0.92 20.95 7.14
C SER A 149 0.43 21.52 7.54
N GLY A 150 1.47 20.69 7.63
CA GLY A 150 2.71 21.07 8.31
C GLY A 150 2.51 21.21 9.81
N ASP A 151 3.59 21.63 10.46
CA ASP A 151 3.64 22.07 11.85
C ASP A 151 4.67 23.21 12.01
N THR A 152 5.15 23.47 13.23
CA THR A 152 6.13 24.55 13.47
C THR A 152 7.53 24.24 12.93
N VAL A 153 7.81 22.99 12.56
CA VAL A 153 9.11 22.48 12.10
C VAL A 153 9.07 22.09 10.62
N TYR A 154 7.99 21.48 10.16
CA TYR A 154 7.79 20.97 8.81
C TYR A 154 6.81 21.84 8.02
N ALA A 155 7.19 22.19 6.81
CA ALA A 155 6.35 23.00 5.93
C ALA A 155 5.06 22.24 5.54
N PRO A 156 3.95 22.93 5.25
CA PRO A 156 2.83 22.31 4.57
C PRO A 156 3.21 21.93 3.12
N SER A 157 2.60 20.86 2.61
CA SER A 157 2.79 20.42 1.23
C SER A 157 1.50 19.85 0.64
N THR A 158 1.37 19.93 -0.68
CA THR A 158 0.20 19.41 -1.41
C THR A 158 0.66 18.45 -2.49
N SER A 159 -0.03 17.32 -2.62
CA SER A 159 0.26 16.34 -3.65
C SER A 159 -0.09 16.84 -5.05
N ALA A 160 0.52 16.24 -6.07
CA ALA A 160 -0.04 16.28 -7.41
C ALA A 160 -1.45 15.64 -7.43
N ARG A 161 -2.23 15.96 -8.45
CA ARG A 161 -3.54 15.33 -8.68
C ARG A 161 -3.37 13.86 -9.02
N SER A 162 -4.11 13.00 -8.31
CA SER A 162 -4.20 11.57 -8.60
C SER A 162 -5.54 11.27 -9.24
N THR A 163 -5.51 10.80 -10.50
CA THR A 163 -6.72 10.44 -11.23
C THR A 163 -7.04 8.98 -10.99
N VAL A 164 -8.26 8.71 -10.54
CA VAL A 164 -8.77 7.36 -10.31
C VAL A 164 -10.01 7.17 -11.17
N ASN A 165 -9.98 6.16 -12.05
CA ASN A 165 -11.15 5.77 -12.82
C ASN A 165 -11.89 4.66 -12.09
N VAL A 166 -13.12 4.96 -11.66
CA VAL A 166 -14.06 3.98 -11.13
C VAL A 166 -14.86 3.43 -12.31
N THR A 167 -14.56 2.20 -12.71
CA THR A 167 -15.22 1.56 -13.84
C THR A 167 -16.69 1.25 -13.52
N ALA A 168 -17.59 1.64 -14.41
CA ALA A 168 -18.97 1.17 -14.37
C ALA A 168 -18.98 -0.30 -14.81
N LEU A 169 -19.39 -1.21 -13.92
CA LEU A 169 -19.77 -2.55 -14.33
C LEU A 169 -21.12 -2.48 -15.07
N PRO A 170 -21.32 -3.29 -16.13
CA PRO A 170 -22.56 -3.24 -16.90
C PRO A 170 -23.76 -3.50 -15.98
N PRO A 171 -24.85 -2.73 -16.09
CA PRO A 171 -26.03 -2.94 -15.28
C PRO A 171 -26.59 -4.33 -15.56
N VAL A 172 -26.57 -5.19 -14.54
CA VAL A 172 -27.26 -6.48 -14.58
C VAL A 172 -28.73 -6.19 -14.29
N PRO A 173 -29.69 -6.65 -15.11
CA PRO A 173 -31.09 -6.60 -14.72
C PRO A 173 -31.24 -7.23 -13.34
N PRO A 174 -32.00 -6.64 -12.38
CA PRO A 174 -32.17 -7.21 -11.06
C PRO A 174 -32.54 -8.68 -11.18
N GLY A 175 -31.62 -9.52 -10.74
CA GLY A 175 -31.63 -10.92 -11.14
C GLY A 175 -30.66 -11.72 -10.31
N GLN A 176 -31.06 -12.95 -10.04
CA GLN A 176 -30.30 -13.92 -9.26
C GLN A 176 -29.27 -14.66 -10.13
N SER A 177 -28.92 -14.15 -11.31
CA SER A 177 -27.99 -14.80 -12.23
C SER A 177 -27.22 -13.78 -13.05
N TYR A 178 -25.91 -13.99 -13.18
CA TYR A 178 -25.03 -13.30 -14.12
C TYR A 178 -24.31 -14.32 -15.00
N SER A 179 -24.24 -14.06 -16.29
CA SER A 179 -23.50 -14.90 -17.25
C SER A 179 -22.60 -14.02 -18.11
N GLY A 180 -21.34 -14.43 -18.28
CA GLY A 180 -20.37 -13.65 -19.03
C GLY A 180 -19.14 -14.46 -19.46
N PRO A 181 -18.34 -13.94 -20.40
CA PRO A 181 -17.09 -14.58 -20.80
C PRO A 181 -16.10 -14.57 -19.64
N THR A 182 -15.41 -15.69 -19.43
CA THR A 182 -14.27 -15.77 -18.51
C THR A 182 -13.12 -14.90 -19.00
N ALA A 183 -12.33 -14.33 -18.08
CA ALA A 183 -11.27 -13.40 -18.44
C ALA A 183 -10.15 -14.03 -19.28
N THR A 184 -9.95 -15.34 -19.13
CA THR A 184 -9.00 -16.14 -19.90
C THR A 184 -9.57 -16.63 -21.24
N GLN A 185 -10.79 -16.21 -21.58
CA GLN A 185 -11.50 -16.59 -22.82
C GLN A 185 -11.70 -18.11 -22.99
N THR A 186 -11.73 -18.85 -21.88
CA THR A 186 -11.96 -20.30 -21.87
C THR A 186 -13.42 -20.70 -22.10
N GLY A 187 -14.33 -19.72 -22.17
CA GLY A 187 -15.76 -19.91 -22.38
C GLY A 187 -16.60 -18.98 -21.50
N THR A 188 -17.90 -19.24 -21.46
CA THR A 188 -18.86 -18.50 -20.62
C THR A 188 -18.99 -19.18 -19.26
N ALA A 189 -18.93 -18.39 -18.19
CA ALA A 189 -19.23 -18.82 -16.84
C ALA A 189 -20.51 -18.13 -16.35
N THR A 190 -21.26 -18.79 -15.47
CA THR A 190 -22.51 -18.26 -14.92
C THR A 190 -22.49 -18.36 -13.41
N LEU A 191 -22.75 -17.25 -12.72
CA LEU A 191 -22.95 -17.22 -11.27
C LEU A 191 -24.43 -17.06 -10.97
N GLN A 192 -24.99 -17.96 -10.17
CA GLN A 192 -26.33 -17.85 -9.63
C GLN A 192 -26.30 -17.55 -8.13
N LEU A 193 -27.20 -16.67 -7.70
CA LEU A 193 -27.42 -16.26 -6.32
C LEU A 193 -28.72 -16.89 -5.79
N SER A 194 -28.72 -17.28 -4.52
CA SER A 194 -29.89 -17.70 -3.77
C SER A 194 -29.76 -17.26 -2.32
N GLY A 195 -30.88 -17.09 -1.61
CA GLY A 195 -30.88 -16.48 -0.28
C GLY A 195 -30.94 -14.95 -0.33
N GLY A 196 -30.69 -14.29 0.80
CA GLY A 196 -30.72 -12.82 0.91
C GLY A 196 -32.10 -12.15 0.82
N GLY A 197 -33.16 -12.85 0.40
CA GLY A 197 -34.53 -12.33 0.33
C GLY A 197 -35.01 -12.07 -1.11
N PRO A 198 -36.29 -11.71 -1.30
CA PRO A 198 -36.92 -11.68 -2.63
C PRO A 198 -36.46 -10.52 -3.53
N LEU A 199 -35.86 -9.48 -2.95
CA LEU A 199 -35.32 -8.32 -3.67
C LEU A 199 -33.80 -8.39 -3.84
N CYS A 200 -33.17 -9.42 -3.27
CA CYS A 200 -31.74 -9.63 -3.39
C CYS A 200 -31.40 -9.97 -4.84
N GLY A 201 -30.32 -9.38 -5.36
CA GLY A 201 -29.90 -9.60 -6.73
C GLY A 201 -28.56 -8.94 -7.03
N PHE A 202 -27.94 -9.34 -8.13
CA PHE A 202 -26.73 -8.69 -8.62
C PHE A 202 -27.07 -7.30 -9.16
N THR A 203 -26.34 -6.29 -8.69
CA THR A 203 -26.33 -4.95 -9.32
C THR A 203 -25.13 -4.75 -10.20
N ARG A 204 -24.04 -5.47 -9.91
CA ARG A 204 -22.78 -5.43 -10.66
C ARG A 204 -22.15 -6.81 -10.68
N ALA A 205 -21.58 -7.20 -11.83
CA ALA A 205 -20.81 -8.42 -11.96
C ALA A 205 -19.91 -8.40 -13.20
N ALA A 206 -18.69 -8.93 -13.10
CA ALA A 206 -17.80 -9.18 -14.23
C ALA A 206 -16.72 -10.23 -13.92
N PHE A 207 -16.21 -10.85 -14.98
CA PHE A 207 -14.97 -11.61 -14.94
C PHE A 207 -13.81 -10.72 -15.39
N PHE A 208 -12.67 -10.82 -14.72
CA PHE A 208 -11.47 -10.04 -15.02
C PHE A 208 -10.20 -10.86 -14.74
N PRO A 209 -9.05 -10.55 -15.37
CA PRO A 209 -7.84 -11.36 -15.19
C PRO A 209 -7.26 -11.15 -13.78
N ALA A 210 -6.53 -12.16 -13.28
CA ALA A 210 -5.89 -12.06 -11.96
C ALA A 210 -4.73 -11.05 -11.91
N VAL A 211 -4.22 -10.63 -13.07
CA VAL A 211 -3.12 -9.67 -13.22
C VAL A 211 -3.37 -8.78 -14.44
N GLY A 212 -3.00 -7.51 -14.35
CA GLY A 212 -2.90 -6.60 -15.50
C GLY A 212 -4.18 -5.83 -15.86
N ASP A 213 -5.25 -6.00 -15.08
CA ASP A 213 -6.47 -5.22 -15.19
C ASP A 213 -6.62 -4.27 -13.99
N PRO A 214 -7.26 -3.09 -14.13
CA PRO A 214 -7.59 -2.23 -13.00
C PRO A 214 -8.32 -2.91 -11.83
N GLN A 215 -9.08 -3.99 -12.07
CA GLN A 215 -9.73 -4.78 -11.01
C GLN A 215 -8.78 -5.82 -10.38
N SER A 216 -7.65 -6.12 -11.00
CA SER A 216 -6.72 -7.15 -10.52
C SER A 216 -6.06 -6.74 -9.20
N PRO A 217 -5.80 -7.69 -8.30
CA PRO A 217 -4.93 -7.47 -7.15
C PRO A 217 -3.54 -6.95 -7.55
N PRO A 218 -2.78 -6.34 -6.62
CA PRO A 218 -1.48 -5.76 -6.92
C PRO A 218 -0.56 -6.74 -7.68
N PRO A 219 0.21 -6.27 -8.67
CA PRO A 219 1.14 -7.11 -9.40
C PRO A 219 2.06 -7.89 -8.44
N ALA A 220 2.32 -9.16 -8.75
CA ALA A 220 3.13 -10.07 -7.94
C ALA A 220 2.62 -10.35 -6.50
N SER A 221 1.37 -9.97 -6.17
CA SER A 221 0.74 -10.36 -4.89
C SER A 221 0.14 -11.77 -4.92
N GLN A 222 0.00 -12.38 -6.10
CA GLN A 222 -0.62 -13.69 -6.27
C GLN A 222 0.12 -14.76 -5.45
N PRO A 223 -0.60 -15.62 -4.71
CA PRO A 223 0.00 -16.70 -3.96
C PRO A 223 0.81 -17.64 -4.87
N PRO A 224 1.98 -18.14 -4.44
CA PRO A 224 2.74 -19.12 -5.20
C PRO A 224 1.98 -20.46 -5.27
N GLY A 225 2.21 -21.24 -6.33
CA GLY A 225 1.64 -22.59 -6.45
C GLY A 225 0.22 -22.67 -7.01
N VAL A 226 -0.39 -21.54 -7.36
CA VAL A 226 -1.78 -21.48 -7.81
C VAL A 226 -1.95 -20.72 -9.11
N THR A 227 -2.95 -21.11 -9.89
CA THR A 227 -3.43 -20.38 -11.07
C THR A 227 -4.93 -20.12 -10.96
N PHE A 228 -5.40 -19.13 -11.71
CA PHE A 228 -6.82 -18.79 -11.88
C PHE A 228 -7.25 -19.11 -13.32
N PRO A 229 -7.66 -20.36 -13.62
CA PRO A 229 -7.86 -20.82 -15.01
C PRO A 229 -8.93 -20.05 -15.78
N HIS A 230 -9.88 -19.45 -15.06
CA HIS A 230 -10.99 -18.67 -15.60
C HIS A 230 -10.88 -17.17 -15.26
N GLY A 231 -9.75 -16.76 -14.66
CA GLY A 231 -9.59 -15.44 -14.05
C GLY A 231 -10.30 -15.33 -12.69
N LEU A 232 -10.51 -14.09 -12.29
CA LEU A 232 -11.29 -13.72 -11.13
C LEU A 232 -12.70 -13.31 -11.57
N PHE A 233 -13.60 -13.31 -10.60
CA PHE A 233 -14.96 -12.86 -10.70
C PHE A 233 -15.21 -11.84 -9.60
N GLY A 234 -15.83 -10.73 -9.96
CA GLY A 234 -16.19 -9.66 -9.04
C GLY A 234 -17.66 -9.34 -9.15
N PHE A 235 -18.34 -9.19 -8.03
CA PHE A 235 -19.75 -8.84 -8.00
C PHE A 235 -20.15 -7.97 -6.80
N VAL A 236 -21.29 -7.31 -6.96
CA VAL A 236 -22.02 -6.62 -5.89
C VAL A 236 -23.46 -7.11 -5.92
N THR A 237 -23.96 -7.57 -4.76
CA THR A 237 -25.39 -7.82 -4.56
C THR A 237 -26.02 -6.66 -3.81
N SER A 238 -27.32 -6.40 -3.99
CA SER A 238 -28.02 -5.39 -3.19
C SER A 238 -29.51 -5.74 -3.07
N GLY A 239 -30.23 -5.00 -2.23
CA GLY A 239 -31.65 -5.27 -1.95
C GLY A 239 -31.85 -6.52 -1.11
N CYS A 240 -30.76 -7.03 -0.50
CA CYS A 240 -30.77 -8.19 0.36
C CYS A 240 -31.13 -7.78 1.80
N THR A 241 -31.54 -8.75 2.60
CA THR A 241 -31.80 -8.55 4.03
C THR A 241 -30.46 -8.36 4.74
N PRO A 242 -30.25 -7.27 5.50
CA PRO A 242 -29.00 -7.03 6.21
C PRO A 242 -28.60 -8.21 7.11
N GLY A 243 -27.35 -8.66 6.99
CA GLY A 243 -26.78 -9.79 7.74
C GLY A 243 -27.20 -11.17 7.25
N ALA A 244 -27.94 -11.27 6.13
CA ALA A 244 -28.37 -12.56 5.61
C ALA A 244 -27.24 -13.32 4.89
N THR A 245 -27.30 -14.64 4.95
CA THR A 245 -26.44 -15.52 4.14
C THR A 245 -26.93 -15.57 2.70
N GLN A 246 -26.00 -15.39 1.78
CA GLN A 246 -26.18 -15.49 0.33
C GLN A 246 -25.36 -16.68 -0.18
N SER A 247 -26.02 -17.56 -0.94
CA SER A 247 -25.42 -18.76 -1.51
C SER A 247 -25.22 -18.60 -3.00
N PHE A 248 -24.00 -18.86 -3.45
CA PHE A 248 -23.56 -18.67 -4.81
C PHE A 248 -23.23 -20.00 -5.48
N THR A 249 -23.71 -20.19 -6.70
CA THR A 249 -23.42 -21.34 -7.56
C THR A 249 -22.73 -20.84 -8.81
N LEU A 250 -21.43 -21.12 -8.95
CA LEU A 250 -20.61 -20.74 -10.09
C LEU A 250 -20.47 -21.94 -11.03
N THR A 251 -21.11 -21.87 -12.19
CA THR A 251 -20.96 -22.83 -13.27
C THR A 251 -19.87 -22.35 -14.23
N LEU A 252 -18.76 -23.08 -14.28
CA LEU A 252 -17.61 -22.78 -15.13
C LEU A 252 -17.73 -23.45 -16.51
N PRO A 253 -17.07 -22.89 -17.54
CA PRO A 253 -16.93 -23.58 -18.82
C PRO A 253 -16.14 -24.89 -18.66
N VAL A 254 -16.12 -25.71 -19.72
CA VAL A 254 -15.47 -27.03 -19.72
C VAL A 254 -14.05 -26.95 -19.14
N ARG A 255 -13.77 -27.86 -18.20
CA ARG A 255 -12.55 -27.82 -17.39
C ARG A 255 -11.35 -28.31 -18.20
N THR A 256 -10.30 -27.49 -18.22
CA THR A 256 -8.93 -27.92 -18.58
C THR A 256 -8.11 -28.29 -17.35
N GLN A 257 -8.50 -27.82 -16.16
CA GLN A 257 -7.83 -28.06 -14.87
C GLN A 257 -8.85 -28.29 -13.75
N ALA A 258 -8.47 -29.08 -12.75
CA ALA A 258 -9.30 -29.34 -11.58
C ALA A 258 -9.30 -28.13 -10.63
N ILE A 259 -10.48 -27.56 -10.39
CA ILE A 259 -10.67 -26.56 -9.34
C ILE A 259 -10.65 -27.27 -7.99
N THR A 260 -9.84 -26.73 -7.08
CA THR A 260 -9.63 -27.30 -5.74
C THR A 260 -10.00 -26.32 -4.63
N GLU A 261 -9.83 -25.03 -4.90
CA GLU A 261 -9.97 -23.97 -3.90
C GLU A 261 -10.66 -22.74 -4.53
N TYR A 262 -11.13 -21.82 -3.70
CA TYR A 262 -11.58 -20.51 -4.12
C TYR A 262 -10.89 -19.47 -3.24
N TRP A 263 -10.25 -18.51 -3.90
CA TRP A 263 -9.46 -17.50 -3.24
C TRP A 263 -10.07 -16.14 -3.48
N LYS A 264 -10.06 -15.31 -2.44
CA LYS A 264 -10.49 -13.93 -2.49
C LYS A 264 -9.32 -13.00 -2.21
N TYR A 265 -9.40 -11.79 -2.74
CA TYR A 265 -8.49 -10.70 -2.39
C TYR A 265 -9.28 -9.53 -1.80
N GLY A 266 -9.16 -9.32 -0.49
CA GLY A 266 -9.95 -8.32 0.23
C GLY A 266 -9.60 -8.28 1.71
N PRO A 267 -10.25 -7.41 2.50
CA PRO A 267 -10.10 -7.42 3.96
C PRO A 267 -10.80 -8.63 4.58
N THR A 268 -10.45 -8.92 5.82
CA THR A 268 -11.12 -9.90 6.69
C THR A 268 -11.44 -9.26 8.04
N PRO A 269 -12.34 -9.83 8.85
CA PRO A 269 -12.63 -9.32 10.20
C PRO A 269 -11.39 -9.18 11.09
N GLU A 270 -10.36 -10.00 10.85
CA GLU A 270 -9.11 -10.02 11.62
C GLU A 270 -8.05 -9.08 11.04
N SER A 271 -8.12 -8.77 9.75
CA SER A 271 -7.14 -7.92 9.06
C SER A 271 -7.83 -7.02 8.01
N PRO A 272 -7.98 -5.71 8.30
CA PRO A 272 -8.65 -4.78 7.39
C PRO A 272 -7.79 -4.40 6.16
N THR A 273 -6.50 -4.74 6.15
CA THR A 273 -5.67 -4.57 4.95
C THR A 273 -5.99 -5.68 3.93
N PRO A 274 -6.27 -5.35 2.66
CA PRO A 274 -6.54 -6.37 1.64
C PRO A 274 -5.41 -7.37 1.47
N HIS A 275 -5.76 -8.66 1.52
CA HIS A 275 -4.83 -9.77 1.35
C HIS A 275 -5.54 -10.97 0.74
N TRP A 276 -4.76 -11.96 0.31
CA TRP A 276 -5.29 -13.21 -0.22
C TRP A 276 -5.73 -14.14 0.91
N TYR A 277 -6.96 -14.65 0.81
CA TYR A 277 -7.49 -15.65 1.74
C TYR A 277 -8.41 -16.64 1.01
N ARG A 278 -8.70 -17.76 1.66
CA ARG A 278 -9.52 -18.85 1.13
C ARG A 278 -10.90 -18.80 1.76
N ILE A 279 -11.92 -19.16 0.98
CA ILE A 279 -13.26 -19.44 1.51
C ILE A 279 -13.63 -20.91 1.28
N PRO A 280 -14.43 -21.50 2.16
CA PRO A 280 -14.89 -22.87 1.99
C PRO A 280 -15.80 -22.98 0.76
N ILE A 281 -15.54 -23.99 -0.07
CA ILE A 281 -16.33 -24.28 -1.26
C ILE A 281 -16.70 -25.75 -1.33
N THR A 282 -17.76 -26.05 -2.09
CA THR A 282 -18.04 -27.41 -2.57
C THR A 282 -17.92 -27.44 -4.09
N VAL A 283 -17.16 -28.40 -4.62
CA VAL A 283 -16.93 -28.56 -6.06
C VAL A 283 -17.60 -29.85 -6.54
N ASN A 284 -18.48 -29.75 -7.53
CA ASN A 284 -19.08 -30.88 -8.22
C ASN A 284 -19.06 -30.62 -9.72
N GLY A 285 -18.28 -31.38 -10.49
CA GLY A 285 -18.17 -31.06 -11.91
C GLY A 285 -17.59 -29.65 -12.10
N SER A 286 -18.00 -28.96 -13.16
CA SER A 286 -17.67 -27.56 -13.37
C SER A 286 -18.40 -26.58 -12.44
N VAL A 287 -19.14 -27.08 -11.45
CA VAL A 287 -19.93 -26.27 -10.53
C VAL A 287 -19.18 -26.10 -9.22
N VAL A 288 -18.94 -24.85 -8.84
CA VAL A 288 -18.36 -24.43 -7.56
C VAL A 288 -19.46 -23.73 -6.76
N THR A 289 -19.64 -24.12 -5.51
CA THR A 289 -20.64 -23.52 -4.62
C THR A 289 -19.99 -22.99 -3.36
N PHE A 290 -20.42 -21.81 -2.93
CA PHE A 290 -19.93 -21.13 -1.72
C PHE A 290 -21.02 -20.22 -1.16
N SER A 291 -20.84 -19.76 0.08
CA SER A 291 -21.79 -18.87 0.74
C SER A 291 -21.05 -17.76 1.48
N ILE A 292 -21.61 -16.56 1.46
CA ILE A 292 -21.09 -15.39 2.16
C ILE A 292 -22.21 -14.82 3.03
N VAL A 293 -21.87 -14.44 4.25
CA VAL A 293 -22.77 -13.69 5.13
C VAL A 293 -22.51 -12.21 4.91
N ASP A 294 -23.57 -11.43 4.67
CA ASP A 294 -23.50 -9.96 4.59
C ASP A 294 -22.92 -9.39 5.92
N GLY A 295 -21.83 -8.64 5.81
CA GLY A 295 -20.99 -8.18 6.91
C GLY A 295 -20.02 -9.22 7.50
N GLY A 296 -19.85 -10.37 6.86
CA GLY A 296 -19.00 -11.47 7.31
C GLY A 296 -17.72 -11.67 6.49
N LEU A 297 -16.97 -12.73 6.81
CA LEU A 297 -15.85 -13.18 5.97
C LEU A 297 -16.36 -13.49 4.56
N GLY A 298 -15.73 -12.91 3.54
CA GLY A 298 -16.23 -13.02 2.18
C GLY A 298 -16.81 -11.71 1.66
N ASP A 299 -17.21 -10.80 2.54
CA ASP A 299 -17.79 -9.51 2.21
C ASP A 299 -16.78 -8.38 2.45
N ASP A 300 -16.37 -7.70 1.39
CA ASP A 300 -15.20 -6.81 1.42
C ASP A 300 -15.45 -5.52 2.24
N ASP A 301 -16.70 -5.13 2.52
CA ASP A 301 -17.00 -3.97 3.38
C ASP A 301 -17.20 -4.32 4.87
N LEU A 302 -17.28 -5.62 5.18
CA LEU A 302 -17.48 -6.19 6.53
C LEU A 302 -18.66 -5.57 7.30
N THR A 303 -19.66 -5.03 6.59
CA THR A 303 -20.80 -4.33 7.18
C THR A 303 -22.12 -4.97 6.77
N ALA A 304 -22.92 -5.42 7.75
CA ALA A 304 -24.25 -5.96 7.50
C ALA A 304 -25.22 -4.86 7.01
N ASN A 305 -25.29 -4.63 5.69
CA ASN A 305 -26.00 -3.48 5.10
C ASN A 305 -26.96 -3.87 3.95
N GLY A 306 -27.13 -5.17 3.68
CA GLY A 306 -27.97 -5.70 2.60
C GLY A 306 -27.25 -5.73 1.24
N THR A 307 -25.94 -5.54 1.23
CA THR A 307 -25.05 -5.58 0.08
C THR A 307 -23.96 -6.61 0.39
N ILE A 308 -23.55 -7.42 -0.58
CA ILE A 308 -22.26 -8.13 -0.48
C ILE A 308 -21.38 -7.62 -1.59
N VAL A 309 -20.14 -7.30 -1.24
CA VAL A 309 -19.11 -7.07 -2.24
C VAL A 309 -18.02 -8.12 -2.20
N ASP A 310 -17.74 -8.70 -3.36
CA ASP A 310 -16.82 -9.82 -3.47
C ASP A 310 -15.96 -9.71 -4.72
N ALA A 311 -14.64 -9.85 -4.54
CA ALA A 311 -13.70 -10.17 -5.59
C ALA A 311 -12.92 -11.46 -5.27
N GLY A 312 -13.02 -12.47 -6.13
CA GLY A 312 -12.33 -13.75 -5.94
C GLY A 312 -12.40 -14.66 -7.15
N GLY A 313 -11.83 -15.85 -7.06
CA GLY A 313 -11.89 -16.79 -8.17
C GLY A 313 -11.52 -18.22 -7.83
N PRO A 314 -11.98 -19.17 -8.67
CA PRO A 314 -11.66 -20.57 -8.54
C PRO A 314 -10.18 -20.80 -8.89
N VAL A 315 -9.53 -21.61 -8.07
CA VAL A 315 -8.10 -21.90 -8.15
C VAL A 315 -7.84 -23.33 -8.58
N ALA A 316 -6.89 -23.48 -9.51
CA ALA A 316 -6.22 -24.73 -9.79
C ALA A 316 -4.80 -24.71 -9.22
N LEU A 317 -4.36 -25.85 -8.70
CA LEU A 317 -2.97 -26.01 -8.27
C LEU A 317 -2.10 -26.18 -9.51
N ILE A 318 -0.93 -25.52 -9.54
CA ILE A 318 0.09 -25.89 -10.52
C ILE A 318 0.63 -27.25 -10.12
N ALA A 319 0.52 -28.24 -11.01
CA ALA A 319 1.22 -29.50 -10.81
C ALA A 319 2.72 -29.18 -10.85
N GLU A 320 3.41 -29.39 -9.73
CA GLU A 320 4.87 -29.44 -9.72
C GLU A 320 5.30 -30.46 -10.79
N PRO A 321 6.16 -30.08 -11.76
CA PRO A 321 6.66 -31.05 -12.72
C PRO A 321 7.35 -32.16 -11.93
N ILE A 322 6.85 -33.39 -12.05
CA ILE A 322 7.56 -34.56 -11.52
C ILE A 322 8.98 -34.48 -12.11
N PRO A 323 10.05 -34.53 -11.28
CA PRO A 323 11.40 -34.47 -11.79
C PRO A 323 11.58 -35.57 -12.83
N ALA A 324 11.56 -35.19 -14.10
CA ALA A 324 11.97 -36.10 -15.15
C ALA A 324 13.47 -36.36 -14.95
N LEU A 325 13.89 -37.60 -15.20
CA LEU A 325 15.31 -37.90 -15.36
C LEU A 325 15.92 -36.82 -16.26
N SER A 326 16.98 -36.14 -15.80
CA SER A 326 17.64 -35.14 -16.64
C SER A 326 17.97 -35.75 -17.99
N ASP A 327 17.98 -34.96 -19.06
CA ASP A 327 18.31 -35.44 -20.41
C ASP A 327 19.59 -36.28 -20.44
N TRP A 328 20.56 -35.91 -19.60
CA TRP A 328 21.79 -36.66 -19.40
C TRP A 328 21.55 -38.01 -18.73
N MET A 329 20.73 -38.08 -17.67
CA MET A 329 20.43 -39.33 -16.98
C MET A 329 19.55 -40.27 -17.82
N LEU A 330 18.67 -39.72 -18.67
CA LEU A 330 17.90 -40.49 -19.63
C LEU A 330 18.80 -41.07 -20.75
N LYS A 331 19.72 -40.26 -21.27
CA LYS A 331 20.71 -40.71 -22.28
C LYS A 331 21.68 -41.74 -21.71
N THR A 332 22.12 -41.59 -20.46
CA THR A 332 22.99 -42.59 -19.82
C THR A 332 22.28 -43.91 -19.57
N MET A 333 21.00 -43.90 -19.17
CA MET A 333 20.19 -45.11 -19.05
C MET A 333 19.97 -45.79 -20.40
N ALA A 334 19.68 -45.03 -21.46
CA ALA A 334 19.56 -45.59 -22.81
C ALA A 334 20.88 -46.22 -23.29
N LEU A 335 22.03 -45.59 -23.00
CA LEU A 335 23.35 -46.13 -23.32
C LEU A 335 23.66 -47.39 -22.49
N LEU A 336 23.30 -47.41 -21.21
CA LEU A 336 23.51 -48.57 -20.35
C LEU A 336 22.70 -49.78 -20.84
N MET A 337 21.42 -49.57 -21.17
CA MET A 337 20.54 -50.64 -21.65
C MET A 337 20.98 -51.19 -23.01
N THR A 338 21.42 -50.32 -23.92
CA THR A 338 21.99 -50.75 -25.21
C THR A 338 23.31 -51.49 -25.03
N GLY A 339 24.19 -51.03 -24.12
CA GLY A 339 25.44 -51.70 -23.77
C GLY A 339 25.23 -53.10 -23.18
N ILE A 340 24.29 -53.25 -22.23
CA ILE A 340 23.94 -54.55 -21.63
C ILE A 340 23.37 -55.49 -22.72
N GLY A 341 22.50 -54.98 -23.60
CA GLY A 341 21.95 -55.76 -24.72
C GLY A 341 23.04 -56.28 -25.67
N LEU A 342 23.97 -55.42 -26.08
CA LEU A 342 25.10 -55.80 -26.94
C LEU A 342 26.02 -56.83 -26.27
N GLN A 343 26.29 -56.69 -24.96
CA GLN A 343 27.08 -57.69 -24.22
C GLN A 343 26.38 -59.05 -24.14
N ALA A 344 25.05 -59.07 -23.95
CA ALA A 344 24.28 -60.31 -23.92
C ALA A 344 24.28 -61.02 -25.30
N LEU A 345 24.21 -60.27 -26.39
CA LEU A 345 24.33 -60.79 -27.77
C LEU A 345 25.73 -61.35 -28.04
N ALA A 346 26.79 -60.62 -27.68
CA ALA A 346 28.16 -61.07 -27.89
C ALA A 346 28.48 -62.38 -27.14
N ARG A 347 27.97 -62.55 -25.91
CA ARG A 347 28.11 -63.78 -25.12
C ARG A 347 27.41 -65.00 -25.74
N ARG A 348 26.31 -64.80 -26.46
CA ARG A 348 25.62 -65.90 -27.19
C ARG A 348 26.41 -66.39 -28.40
N HIS A 349 27.19 -65.53 -29.04
CA HIS A 349 27.99 -65.89 -30.21
C HIS A 349 29.34 -66.54 -29.87
N SER A 350 29.80 -66.44 -28.62
CA SER A 350 31.14 -66.88 -28.19
C SER A 350 31.17 -68.24 -27.50
N THR A 351 30.09 -69.02 -27.50
CA THR A 351 30.17 -70.46 -27.15
C THR A 351 30.83 -71.25 -28.30
N PRO A 352 32.05 -71.78 -28.15
CA PRO A 352 32.71 -72.54 -29.20
C PRO A 352 32.05 -73.92 -29.37
N ARG A 353 31.71 -74.28 -30.61
CA ARG A 353 31.42 -75.67 -30.99
C ARG A 353 32.67 -76.50 -30.72
N TYR A 354 32.60 -77.44 -29.78
CA TYR A 354 33.62 -78.48 -29.61
C TYR A 354 33.81 -79.22 -30.95
N ARG A 355 34.97 -79.02 -31.59
CA ARG A 355 35.41 -79.80 -32.75
C ARG A 355 35.86 -81.16 -32.21
N LEU A 356 34.98 -82.16 -32.29
CA LEU A 356 35.33 -83.56 -32.14
C LEU A 356 36.24 -83.97 -33.31
N GLU A 357 37.55 -84.06 -33.07
CA GLU A 357 38.45 -84.77 -33.97
C GLU A 357 38.17 -86.27 -33.89
N ARG A 358 37.86 -86.85 -35.05
CA ARG A 358 37.63 -88.28 -35.27
C ARG A 358 38.93 -89.05 -35.01
N ARG A 359 38.89 -90.01 -34.09
CA ARG A 359 39.70 -91.23 -34.18
C ARG A 359 38.99 -92.22 -35.11
N ALA A 360 39.70 -92.67 -36.13
CA ALA A 360 39.57 -94.00 -36.72
C ALA A 360 40.97 -94.43 -37.12
#